data_AF-A0A3C0UPQ9-F1
#
_entry.id   AF-A0A3C0UPQ9-F1
#
_cell.length_a   1.000
_cell.length_b   1.000
_cell.length_c   1.000
_cell.angle_alpha   90.00
_cell.angle_beta   90.00
_cell.angle_gamma   90.00
#
_symmetry.space_group_name_H-M   'P 1'
#
loop_
_entity.id
_entity.type
_entity.pdbx_description
1 polymer ?
#
loop_
_entity_poly.entity_id
_entity_poly.type
_entity_poly.pdbx_seq_one_letter_code
_entity_poly.pdbx_strand_id
1 'polypeptide(L)'
;MFNNVFSFEGRIGQKEFGFTLIVFVIGMFLIQTLSALAIGTKLLSEEIVIPVFCLLVLPIVTFLLAQGAKRCHDLGLSGWFQLIPFFAIYLLMAKSRH
;
A
#
# COMPACT_ATOMS: atom_id res chain seq x y z
N MET A 1 13.32 11.63 0.82
CA MET A 1 11.90 11.33 0.52
C MET A 1 11.43 10.03 1.15
N PHE A 2 12.24 8.95 1.17
CA PHE A 2 11.86 7.71 1.86
C PHE A 2 12.96 7.21 2.81
N ASN A 3 13.23 7.93 3.90
CA ASN A 3 13.99 7.30 4.99
C ASN A 3 13.05 6.33 5.72
N ASN A 4 13.49 5.08 5.88
CA ASN A 4 12.77 4.00 6.55
C ASN A 4 11.35 3.79 6.03
N VAL A 5 11.24 3.27 4.80
CA VAL A 5 9.98 3.09 4.06
C VAL A 5 8.94 2.24 4.80
N PHE A 6 9.40 1.26 5.58
CA PHE A 6 8.55 0.38 6.39
C PHE A 6 8.36 0.85 7.83
N SER A 7 8.97 1.97 8.22
CA SER A 7 8.69 2.58 9.52
C SER A 7 7.32 3.25 9.51
N PHE A 8 6.58 3.12 10.62
CA PHE A 8 5.33 3.84 10.88
C PHE A 8 5.58 5.26 11.41
N GLU A 9 6.81 5.54 11.84
CA GLU A 9 7.21 6.84 12.36
C GLU A 9 7.65 7.79 11.25
N GLY A 10 7.22 9.04 11.36
CA GLY A 10 7.53 10.12 10.42
C GLY A 10 6.29 10.81 9.86
N ARG A 11 6.52 11.71 8.90
CA ARG A 11 5.48 12.50 8.23
C ARG A 11 5.75 12.49 6.74
N ILE A 12 4.69 12.34 5.94
CA ILE A 12 4.76 12.42 4.48
C ILE A 12 3.72 13.40 3.94
N GLY A 13 4.10 14.10 2.88
CA GLY A 13 3.22 15.05 2.20
C GLY A 13 2.20 14.36 1.29
N GLN A 14 1.26 15.16 0.78
CA GLN A 14 0.23 14.71 -0.17
C GLN A 14 0.82 14.05 -1.43
N LYS A 15 1.89 14.62 -1.99
CA LYS A 15 2.54 14.13 -3.22
C LYS A 15 3.20 12.76 -3.01
N GLU A 16 3.86 12.58 -1.87
CA GLU A 16 4.52 11.33 -1.49
C GLU A 16 3.50 10.22 -1.23
N PHE A 17 2.38 10.57 -0.59
CA PHE A 17 1.27 9.63 -0.40
C PHE A 17 0.57 9.28 -1.73
N GLY A 18 0.38 10.25 -2.63
CA GLY A 18 -0.12 9.99 -3.98
C GLY A 18 0.79 9.02 -4.76
N PHE A 19 2.11 9.22 -4.68
CA PHE A 19 3.08 8.28 -5.26
C PHE A 19 3.00 6.89 -4.61
N THR A 20 2.84 6.81 -3.29
CA THR A 20 2.63 5.55 -2.56
C THR A 20 1.42 4.78 -3.11
N LEU A 21 0.30 5.48 -3.35
CA LEU A 21 -0.91 4.86 -3.92
C LEU A 21 -0.67 4.35 -5.35
N ILE A 22 0.06 5.10 -6.17
CA ILE A 22 0.42 4.67 -7.54
C ILE A 22 1.25 3.38 -7.47
N VAL A 23 2.29 3.34 -6.63
CA VAL A 23 3.13 2.15 -6.44
C VAL A 23 2.29 0.97 -5.94
N PHE A 24 1.38 1.20 -4.99
CA PHE A 24 0.47 0.17 -4.48
C PHE A 24 -0.42 -0.41 -5.59
N VAL A 25 -1.07 0.45 -6.39
CA VAL A 25 -1.96 0.01 -7.48
C VAL A 25 -1.19 -0.78 -8.54
N ILE A 26 -0.03 -0.27 -8.97
CA ILE A 26 0.82 -0.96 -9.96
C ILE A 26 1.30 -2.30 -9.41
N GLY A 27 1.78 -2.33 -8.16
CA GLY A 27 2.26 -3.56 -7.53
C GLY A 27 1.17 -4.62 -7.42
N MET A 28 -0.03 -4.24 -6.98
CA MET A 28 -1.18 -5.16 -6.90
C MET A 28 -1.59 -5.67 -8.28
N PHE A 29 -1.63 -4.80 -9.29
CA PHE A 29 -1.95 -5.18 -10.66
C PHE A 29 -0.92 -6.17 -11.23
N LEU A 30 0.38 -5.95 -11.00
CA LEU A 30 1.44 -6.86 -11.43
C LEU A 30 1.32 -8.23 -10.74
N ILE A 31 1.10 -8.27 -9.42
CA ILE A 31 0.94 -9.55 -8.71
C ILE A 31 -0.28 -10.30 -9.24
N GLN A 32 -1.41 -9.62 -9.45
CA GLN A 32 -2.63 -10.25 -9.95
C GLN A 32 -2.46 -10.79 -11.37
N THR A 33 -1.85 -10.01 -12.27
CA THR A 33 -1.59 -10.44 -13.66
C THR A 33 -0.60 -11.62 -13.72
N LEU A 34 0.46 -11.61 -12.92
CA LEU A 34 1.40 -12.72 -12.82
C LEU A 34 0.73 -13.99 -12.26
N SER A 35 -0.13 -13.84 -11.26
CA SER A 35 -0.87 -14.96 -10.68
C SER A 35 -1.84 -15.57 -11.69
N ALA A 36 -2.58 -14.73 -12.42
CA ALA A 36 -3.48 -15.18 -13.49
C ALA A 36 -2.72 -15.87 -14.63
N LEU A 37 -1.55 -15.34 -15.02
CA LEU A 37 -0.70 -15.94 -16.04
C LEU A 37 -0.14 -17.30 -15.59
N ALA A 38 0.28 -17.43 -14.33
CA ALA A 38 0.78 -18.68 -13.77
C ALA A 38 -0.27 -19.81 -13.81
N ILE A 39 -1.54 -19.48 -13.50
CA ILE A 39 -2.66 -20.41 -13.64
C ILE A 39 -2.91 -20.75 -15.11
N GLY A 40 -3.02 -19.73 -15.97
CA GLY A 40 -3.35 -19.92 -17.39
C GLY A 40 -2.30 -20.71 -18.18
N THR A 41 -1.03 -20.62 -17.79
CA THR A 41 0.09 -21.37 -18.38
C THR A 41 0.33 -22.72 -17.70
N LYS A 42 -0.42 -23.06 -16.65
CA LYS A 42 -0.22 -24.26 -15.81
C LYS A 42 1.19 -24.35 -15.20
N LEU A 43 1.85 -23.21 -15.01
CA LEU A 43 3.18 -23.13 -14.39
C LEU A 43 3.12 -23.52 -12.90
N LEU A 44 2.02 -23.16 -12.24
CA LEU A 44 1.74 -23.49 -10.85
C LEU A 44 0.34 -24.10 -10.74
N SER A 45 0.13 -24.99 -9.78
CA SER A 45 -1.22 -25.47 -9.44
C SER A 45 -2.01 -24.39 -8.72
N GLU A 46 -3.33 -24.40 -8.88
CA GLU A 46 -4.24 -23.44 -8.25
C GLU A 46 -4.08 -23.41 -6.71
N GLU A 47 -3.81 -24.56 -6.11
CA GLU A 47 -3.56 -24.72 -4.68
C GLU A 47 -2.33 -23.95 -4.19
N ILE A 48 -1.31 -23.80 -5.04
CA ILE A 48 -0.05 -23.09 -4.71
C ILE A 48 -0.17 -21.59 -5.00
N VAL A 49 -0.97 -21.19 -5.99
CA VAL A 49 -1.05 -19.79 -6.42
C VAL A 49 -1.61 -18.88 -5.31
N ILE A 50 -2.61 -19.33 -4.56
CA ILE A 50 -3.21 -18.52 -3.48
C ILE A 50 -2.20 -18.21 -2.36
N PRO A 51 -1.50 -19.19 -1.75
CA PRO A 51 -0.45 -18.92 -0.77
C PRO A 51 0.65 -18.00 -1.28
N VAL A 52 1.12 -18.21 -2.53
CA VAL A 52 2.16 -17.37 -3.15
C VAL A 52 1.66 -15.94 -3.33
N PHE A 53 0.44 -15.76 -3.81
CA PHE A 53 -0.20 -14.45 -3.93
C PHE A 53 -0.25 -13.73 -2.57
N CYS A 54 -0.73 -14.41 -1.52
CA CYS A 54 -0.78 -13.83 -0.17
C CYS A 54 0.60 -13.39 0.32
N LEU A 55 1.62 -14.23 0.12
CA LEU A 55 3.00 -13.92 0.50
C LEU A 55 3.54 -12.66 -0.20
N LEU A 56 3.24 -12.50 -1.49
CA LEU A 56 3.67 -11.35 -2.29
C LEU A 56 2.92 -10.07 -1.94
N VAL A 57 1.66 -10.17 -1.51
CA VAL A 57 0.84 -9.02 -1.11
C VAL A 57 1.25 -8.44 0.25
N LEU A 58 1.72 -9.26 1.19
CA LEU A 58 2.14 -8.83 2.53
C LEU A 58 3.09 -7.60 2.55
N PRO A 59 4.22 -7.58 1.81
CA PRO A 59 5.12 -6.42 1.80
C PRO A 59 4.46 -5.17 1.19
N ILE A 60 3.56 -5.33 0.21
CA ILE A 60 2.87 -4.21 -0.42
C ILE A 60 1.87 -3.57 0.56
N VAL A 61 1.12 -4.40 1.28
CA VAL A 61 0.15 -3.92 2.27
C VAL A 61 0.86 -3.25 3.44
N THR A 62 1.93 -3.85 3.96
CA THR A 62 2.70 -3.23 5.06
C THR A 62 3.34 -1.91 4.65
N PHE A 63 3.84 -1.80 3.41
CA PHE A 63 4.30 -0.53 2.84
C PHE A 63 3.17 0.52 2.81
N LEU A 64 1.99 0.19 2.28
CA LEU A 64 0.85 1.11 2.24
C LEU A 64 0.46 1.58 3.66
N LEU A 65 0.40 0.66 4.62
CA LEU A 65 0.02 0.95 6.01
C LEU A 65 1.03 1.87 6.71
N ALA A 66 2.32 1.64 6.48
CA ALA A 66 3.38 2.46 7.04
C ALA A 66 3.32 3.90 6.50
N GLN A 67 3.12 4.06 5.19
CA GLN A 67 3.01 5.38 4.56
C GLN A 67 1.69 6.08 4.94
N GLY A 68 0.57 5.35 4.99
CA GLY A 68 -0.71 5.89 5.44
C GLY A 68 -0.67 6.37 6.89
N ALA A 69 0.04 5.67 7.78
CA ALA A 69 0.26 6.11 9.16
C ALA A 69 1.03 7.45 9.20
N LYS A 70 2.14 7.55 8.47
CA LYS A 70 2.91 8.80 8.34
C LYS A 70 2.07 9.95 7.78
N ARG A 71 1.15 9.67 6.84
CA ARG A 71 0.24 10.69 6.30
C ARG A 71 -0.80 11.13 7.34
N CYS A 72 -1.31 10.19 8.15
CA CYS A 72 -2.17 10.52 9.28
C CYS A 72 -1.43 11.41 10.29
N HIS A 73 -0.18 11.07 10.63
CA HIS A 73 0.65 11.84 11.56
C HIS A 73 0.94 13.25 11.04
N ASP A 74 1.13 13.43 9.72
CA ASP A 74 1.26 14.76 9.10
C ASP A 74 0.00 15.63 9.27
N LEU A 75 -1.18 15.01 9.33
CA LEU A 75 -2.46 15.67 9.57
C LEU A 75 -2.81 15.80 11.06
N GLY A 76 -1.93 15.35 11.97
CA GLY A 76 -2.17 15.34 13.41
C GLY A 76 -3.20 14.29 13.85
N LEU A 77 -3.41 13.24 13.06
CA LEU A 77 -4.33 12.13 13.33
C LEU A 77 -3.55 10.88 13.76
N SER A 78 -4.18 9.98 14.51
CA SER A 78 -3.57 8.68 14.80
C SER A 78 -3.50 7.82 13.53
N GLY A 79 -2.45 7.00 13.40
CA GLY A 79 -2.26 6.11 12.25
C GLY A 79 -3.39 5.10 12.02
N TRP A 80 -4.25 4.86 13.01
CA TRP A 80 -5.42 3.97 12.90
C TRP A 80 -6.53 4.51 12.00
N PHE A 81 -6.60 5.82 11.76
CA PHE A 81 -7.65 6.41 10.93
C PHE A 81 -7.61 5.92 9.48
N GLN A 82 -6.43 5.49 8.99
CA GLN A 82 -6.29 4.93 7.64
C GLN A 82 -7.11 3.64 7.40
N LEU A 83 -7.52 2.93 8.46
CA LEU A 83 -8.34 1.72 8.34
C LEU A 83 -9.82 2.02 8.09
N ILE A 84 -10.24 3.28 8.25
CA ILE A 84 -11.60 3.69 7.95
C ILE A 84 -11.82 3.56 6.43
N PRO A 85 -12.90 2.90 5.98
CA PRO A 85 -13.20 2.79 4.55
C PRO A 85 -13.20 4.16 3.87
N PHE A 86 -12.63 4.22 2.65
CA PHE A 86 -12.51 5.44 1.84
C PHE A 86 -11.65 6.57 2.44
N PHE A 87 -11.06 6.38 3.62
CA PHE A 87 -10.23 7.41 4.26
C PHE A 87 -8.95 7.73 3.48
N ALA A 88 -8.46 6.79 2.67
CA ALA A 88 -7.37 7.04 1.74
C ALA A 88 -7.65 8.21 0.78
N ILE A 89 -8.93 8.44 0.41
CA ILE A 89 -9.33 9.57 -0.43
C ILE A 89 -9.14 10.89 0.34
N TYR A 90 -9.57 10.92 1.61
CA TYR A 90 -9.33 12.07 2.49
C TYR A 90 -7.84 12.35 2.67
N LEU A 91 -7.03 11.31 2.93
CA LEU A 91 -5.58 11.43 3.09
C LEU A 91 -4.87 11.98 1.82
N LEU A 92 -5.42 11.69 0.64
CA LEU A 92 -4.93 12.16 -0.65
C LEU A 92 -5.30 13.61 -0.95
N MET A 93 -6.38 14.14 -0.38
CA MET A 93 -6.87 15.49 -0.68
C MET A 93 -6.59 16.50 0.44
N ALA A 94 -6.47 16.03 1.69
CA ALA A 94 -6.23 16.90 2.84
C ALA A 94 -4.90 17.63 2.70
N LYS A 95 -4.90 18.94 2.96
CA LYS A 95 -3.68 19.75 2.99
C LYS A 95 -2.91 19.47 4.27
N SER A 96 -1.59 19.35 4.16
CA SER A 96 -0.69 19.27 5.32
C SER A 96 -0.89 20.47 6.26
N ARG A 97 -0.84 20.24 7.57
CA ARG A 97 -1.04 21.31 8.59
C ARG A 97 0.24 22.11 8.91
N HIS A 98 1.31 21.92 8.14
CA HIS A 98 2.59 22.60 8.28
C HIS A 98 3.07 23.11 6.92
#